data_AF-A0A528CE07-F1
#
_entry.id   AF-A0A528CE07-F1
#
_cell.length_a   1.000
_cell.length_b   1.000
_cell.length_c   1.000
_cell.angle_alpha   90.00
_cell.angle_beta   90.00
_cell.angle_gamma   90.00
#
_symmetry.space_group_name_H-M   'P 1'
#
loop_
_entity.id
_entity.type
_entity.pdbx_description
1 polymer ?
#
loop_
_entity_poly.entity_id
_entity_poly.type
_entity_poly.pdbx_seq_one_letter_code
_entity_poly.pdbx_strand_id
1 'polypeptide(L)' 'MTLDHSHSEAIDLAGDWLAQNPRGRLAQPVIPMLRQRFGLSVAEAVEACRVASKAREAAYAKP' A
#
# COMPACT_ATOMS: atom_id res chain seq x y z
N MET A 1 8.12 -13.39 -20.56
CA MET A 1 6.69 -13.35 -20.19
C MET A 1 6.61 -13.50 -18.67
N THR A 2 6.92 -12.42 -17.93
CA THR A 2 7.18 -12.49 -16.46
C THR A 2 6.99 -11.12 -15.79
N LEU A 3 6.00 -10.33 -16.19
CA LEU A 3 5.87 -8.95 -15.69
C LEU A 3 4.83 -8.81 -14.58
N ASP A 4 3.68 -9.48 -14.66
CA ASP A 4 2.56 -9.23 -13.74
C ASP A 4 2.85 -9.54 -12.25
N HIS A 5 3.67 -10.55 -11.96
CA HIS A 5 3.92 -10.95 -10.57
C HIS A 5 4.76 -9.93 -9.79
N SER A 6 5.75 -9.31 -10.45
CA SER A 6 6.63 -8.33 -9.81
C SER A 6 5.88 -7.04 -9.45
N HIS A 7 4.90 -6.65 -10.28
CA HIS A 7 4.04 -5.49 -10.00
C HIS A 7 3.07 -5.77 -8.85
N SER A 8 2.51 -6.97 -8.79
CA SER A 8 1.62 -7.36 -7.68
C SER A 8 2.36 -7.35 -6.33
N GLU A 9 3.59 -7.87 -6.29
CA GLU A 9 4.37 -7.94 -5.05
C GLU A 9 4.69 -6.55 -4.47
N ALA A 10 5.07 -5.58 -5.32
CA ALA A 10 5.38 -4.22 -4.87
C ALA A 10 4.14 -3.50 -4.30
N ILE A 11 2.95 -3.75 -4.87
CA ILE A 11 1.67 -3.19 -4.40
C ILE A 11 1.32 -3.78 -3.03
N ASP A 12 1.43 -5.10 -2.88
CA ASP A 12 1.09 -5.80 -1.63
C ASP A 12 2.03 -5.35 -0.49
N LEU A 13 3.35 -5.30 -0.75
CA LEU A 13 4.34 -4.78 0.20
C LEU A 13 4.04 -3.34 0.63
N ALA A 14 3.70 -2.46 -0.32
CA ALA A 14 3.37 -1.08 -0.03
C ALA A 14 2.07 -0.95 0.78
N GLY A 15 1.07 -1.79 0.46
CA GLY A 15 -0.20 -1.85 1.17
C GLY A 15 -0.06 -2.33 2.61
N ASP A 16 0.68 -3.41 2.83
CA ASP A 16 0.95 -3.95 4.17
C ASP A 16 1.76 -2.98 5.01
N TRP A 17 2.78 -2.34 4.42
CA TRP A 17 3.54 -1.31 5.10
C TRP A 17 2.65 -0.13 5.51
N LEU A 18 1.76 0.32 4.60
CA LEU A 18 0.83 1.41 4.89
C LEU A 18 -0.20 1.00 5.95
N ALA A 19 -0.69 -0.24 5.95
CA ALA A 19 -1.62 -0.74 6.96
C ALA A 19 -1.07 -0.59 8.38
N GLN A 20 0.23 -0.89 8.55
CA GLN A 20 0.98 -0.82 9.81
C GLN A 20 1.40 0.61 10.20
N ASN A 21 1.46 1.55 9.24
CA ASN A 21 1.87 2.94 9.45
C ASN A 21 0.69 3.90 9.20
N PRO A 22 -0.22 4.06 10.19
CA PRO A 22 -1.46 4.81 9.99
C PRO A 22 -1.21 6.27 9.58
N ARG A 23 -2.10 6.77 8.71
CA ARG A 23 -2.01 8.09 8.05
C ARG A 23 -1.81 9.27 9.02
N GLY A 24 -2.32 9.17 10.24
CA GLY A 24 -2.14 10.20 11.27
C GLY A 24 -0.69 10.39 11.75
N ARG A 25 0.20 9.44 11.46
CA ARG A 25 1.64 9.53 11.74
C ARG A 25 2.48 9.94 10.53
N LEU A 26 1.86 10.07 9.35
CA LEU A 26 2.57 10.41 8.13
C LEU A 26 2.59 11.93 7.96
N ALA A 27 3.77 12.52 7.96
CA ALA A 27 3.96 13.95 7.71
C ALA A 27 3.80 14.33 6.22
N GLN A 28 3.73 13.33 5.32
CA GLN A 28 3.67 13.54 3.88
C GLN A 28 2.43 12.89 3.25
N PRO A 29 1.96 13.43 2.09
CA PRO A 29 0.89 12.81 1.32
C PRO A 29 1.24 11.36 0.92
N VAL A 30 0.29 10.45 1.12
CA VAL A 30 0.51 9.00 0.98
C VAL A 30 0.96 8.60 -0.42
N ILE A 31 0.31 9.10 -1.47
CA ILE A 31 0.58 8.67 -2.85
C ILE A 31 2.01 9.02 -3.30
N PRO A 32 2.49 10.28 -3.21
CA PRO A 32 3.89 10.60 -3.53
C PRO A 32 4.90 9.77 -2.73
N MET A 33 4.63 9.55 -1.44
CA MET A 33 5.51 8.77 -0.57
C MET A 33 5.62 7.31 -1.01
N LEU A 34 4.48 6.65 -1.30
CA LEU A 34 4.48 5.26 -1.77
C LEU A 34 5.23 5.11 -3.10
N ARG A 35 5.03 6.07 -4.02
CA ARG A 35 5.75 6.09 -5.31
C ARG A 35 7.27 6.19 -5.12
N GLN A 36 7.73 7.09 -4.26
CA GLN A 36 9.16 7.28 -4.00
C GLN A 36 9.77 6.08 -3.25
N ARG A 37 9.04 5.49 -2.31
CA ARG A 37 9.53 4.42 -1.45
C ARG A 37 9.57 3.06 -2.14
N PHE A 38 8.58 2.77 -2.99
CA PHE A 38 8.38 1.44 -3.58
C PHE A 38 8.48 1.43 -5.10
N GLY A 39 8.78 2.57 -5.74
CA GLY A 39 8.93 2.67 -7.19
C GLY A 39 7.61 2.58 -7.97
N LEU A 40 6.48 2.80 -7.30
CA LEU A 40 5.15 2.60 -7.88
C LEU A 40 4.76 3.73 -8.86
N SER A 41 3.95 3.38 -9.85
CA SER A 41 3.10 4.31 -10.58
C SER A 41 2.00 4.88 -9.67
N VAL A 42 1.30 5.91 -10.16
CA VAL A 42 0.17 6.49 -9.43
C VAL A 42 -0.96 5.47 -9.23
N ALA A 43 -1.26 4.66 -10.25
CA ALA A 43 -2.32 3.65 -10.18
C ALA A 43 -1.98 2.56 -9.15
N GLU A 44 -0.75 2.05 -9.17
CA GLU A 44 -0.27 1.05 -8.20
C GLU A 44 -0.27 1.61 -6.76
N ALA A 45 0.09 2.88 -6.57
CA ALA A 45 0.03 3.51 -5.25
C ALA A 45 -1.41 3.66 -4.72
N VAL A 46 -2.38 3.93 -5.61
CA VAL A 46 -3.81 3.91 -5.25
C VAL A 46 -4.25 2.51 -4.86
N GLU A 47 -3.80 1.49 -5.59
CA GLU A 47 -4.12 0.10 -5.29
C GLU A 47 -3.52 -0.35 -3.94
N ALA A 48 -2.28 0.04 -3.64
CA ALA A 48 -1.66 -0.19 -2.35
C ALA A 48 -2.48 0.46 -1.20
N CYS A 49 -3.09 1.62 -1.44
CA CYS A 49 -4.00 2.24 -0.46
C CYS A 49 -5.26 1.39 -0.25
N ARG A 50 -5.80 0.76 -1.30
CA ARG A 50 -6.93 -0.18 -1.21
C ARG A 50 -6.54 -1.43 -0.42
N VAL A 51 -5.35 -1.99 -0.66
CA VAL A 51 -4.81 -3.14 0.11
C VAL A 51 -4.72 -2.79 1.59
N ALA A 52 -4.13 -1.63 1.92
CA ALA A 52 -3.99 -1.17 3.29
C ALA A 52 -5.34 -1.01 4.02
N SER A 53 -6.36 -0.49 3.33
CA SER A 53 -7.71 -0.37 3.89
C SER A 53 -8.31 -1.74 4.22
N LYS A 54 -8.24 -2.71 3.29
CA LYS A 54 -8.73 -4.08 3.54
C LYS A 54 -8.01 -4.76 4.69
N ALA A 55 -6.69 -4.61 4.79
CA ALA A 55 -5.90 -5.18 5.88
C ALA A 55 -6.32 -4.62 7.24
N ARG A 56 -6.60 -3.31 7.33
CA ARG A 56 -7.11 -2.66 8.55
C ARG A 56 -8.52 -3.13 8.92
N GLU A 57 -9.41 -3.25 7.94
CA GLU A 57 -10.76 -3.78 8.14
C GLU A 57 -10.72 -5.22 8.69
N ALA A 58 -9.89 -6.08 8.09
CA ALA A 58 -9.70 -7.45 8.55
C ALA A 58 -9.13 -7.51 9.98
N ALA A 59 -8.22 -6.62 10.34
CA ALA A 59 -7.69 -6.51 11.70
C ALA A 59 -8.76 -6.07 12.72
N TYR A 60 -9.67 -5.19 12.32
CA TYR A 60 -10.78 -4.73 13.17
C TYR A 60 -11.90 -5.77 13.33
N ALA A 61 -12.08 -6.63 12.33
CA ALA A 61 -13.10 -7.68 12.33
C ALA A 61 -12.71 -8.92 13.17
N LYS A 62 -11.49 -8.97 13.70
CA LYS A 62 -11.03 -10.07 14.55
C LYS A 62 -11.57 -9.86 15.99
N PRO A 63 -12.35 -10.82 16.54
CA PRO A 63 -12.94 -10.71 17.88
C PRO A 63 -11.90 -10.79 19.01
#